data_AF-A0A1I3WTJ9-F1
#
_entry.id   AF-A0A1I3WTJ9-F1
#
_cell.length_a   1.000
_cell.length_b   1.000
_cell.length_c   1.000
_cell.angle_alpha   90.00
_cell.angle_beta   90.00
_cell.angle_gamma   90.00
#
_symmetry.space_group_name_H-M   'P 1'
#
loop_
_entity.id
_entity.type
_entity.pdbx_description
1 polymer ?
#
loop_
_entity_poly.entity_id
_entity_poly.type
_entity_poly.pdbx_seq_one_letter_code
_entity_poly.pdbx_strand_id
1 'polypeptide(L)' 'MTSSSLLIPEQRIKELEQQLVEMEKKVAFFEAVVEALKRDYGVTIVKKPRGKPSKGKR' A
#
# COMPACT_ATOMS: atom_id res chain seq x y z
N MET A 1 5.88 17.53 27.89
CA MET A 1 4.78 17.35 26.92
C MET A 1 4.71 18.61 26.07
N THR A 2 5.46 18.65 24.98
CA THR A 2 5.63 19.85 24.16
C THR A 2 4.63 19.82 23.00
N SER A 3 3.82 20.87 22.95
CA SER A 3 2.77 21.17 21.99
C SER A 3 3.28 21.15 20.55
N SER A 4 2.84 20.15 19.79
CA SER A 4 2.90 20.07 18.33
C SER A 4 2.00 21.12 17.63
N SER A 5 1.83 22.30 18.22
CA SER A 5 0.78 23.26 17.87
C SER A 5 1.21 24.38 16.94
N LEU A 6 2.39 24.33 16.30
CA LEU A 6 2.83 25.40 15.38
C LEU A 6 3.66 24.89 14.18
N LEU A 7 3.40 23.68 13.66
CA LEU A 7 3.68 23.47 12.23
C LEU A 7 2.58 24.23 11.49
N ILE A 8 2.98 25.24 10.70
CA ILE A 8 2.06 26.00 9.87
C ILE A 8 1.29 24.95 9.04
N PRO A 9 -0.05 24.96 9.03
CA PRO A 9 -0.84 23.96 8.31
C PRO A 9 -0.33 23.72 6.88
N GLU A 10 0.13 24.78 6.21
CA GLU A 10 0.78 24.76 4.89
C GLU A 10 2.03 23.89 4.80
N GLN A 11 2.88 23.86 5.82
CA GLN A 11 4.09 23.02 5.82
C GLN A 11 3.71 21.54 5.88
N ARG A 12 2.71 21.21 6.70
CA ARG A 12 2.19 19.85 6.81
C ARG A 12 1.49 19.40 5.53
N ILE A 13 0.75 20.30 4.86
CA ILE A 13 0.12 20.02 3.58
C ILE A 13 1.19 19.71 2.52
N LYS A 14 2.24 20.53 2.42
CA LYS A 14 3.35 20.30 1.48
C LYS A 14 4.07 18.96 1.70
N GLU A 15 4.32 18.59 2.96
CA GLU A 15 4.89 17.28 3.29
C GLU A 15 3.97 16.13 2.85
N LEU A 16 2.67 16.27 3.08
CA LEU A 16 1.68 15.26 2.66
C LEU A 16 1.58 15.17 1.13
N GLU A 17 1.62 16.30 0.41
CA GLU A 17 1.64 16.32 -1.06
C GLU A 17 2.87 15.61 -1.62
N GLN A 18 4.05 15.83 -1.02
CA GLN A 18 5.26 15.11 -1.40
C GLN A 18 5.13 13.60 -1.17
N GLN A 19 4.58 13.20 -0.02
CA GLN A 19 4.31 11.80 0.27
C GLN A 19 3.33 11.17 -0.73
N LEU A 20 2.29 11.89 -1.14
CA LEU A 20 1.34 11.42 -2.15
C LEU A 20 2.03 11.17 -3.49
N VAL A 21 2.82 12.12 -3.99
CA VAL A 21 3.56 11.97 -5.26
C VAL A 21 4.54 10.79 -5.20
N GLU A 22 5.24 10.61 -4.08
CA GLU A 22 6.12 9.46 -3.89
C GLU A 22 5.34 8.14 -3.85
N MET A 23 4.17 8.12 -3.22
CA MET A 23 3.33 6.93 -3.15
C MET A 23 2.76 6.53 -4.50
N GLU A 24 2.30 7.49 -5.30
CA GLU A 24 1.81 7.25 -6.66
C GLU A 24 2.90 6.61 -7.53
N LYS A 25 4.13 7.12 -7.47
CA LYS A 25 5.28 6.53 -8.18
C LYS A 25 5.56 5.10 -7.73
N LYS A 26 5.50 4.82 -6.42
CA LYS A 26 5.72 3.46 -5.89
C LYS A 26 4.60 2.52 -6.32
N VAL A 27 3.34 2.96 -6.30
CA VAL A 27 2.19 2.16 -6.77
C VAL A 27 2.36 1.78 -8.23
N ALA A 28 2.63 2.76 -9.10
CA ALA A 28 2.84 2.50 -10.54
C ALA A 28 3.99 1.50 -10.77
N PHE A 29 5.08 1.63 -10.01
CA PHE A 29 6.18 0.67 -10.07
C PHE A 29 5.75 -0.75 -9.64
N PHE A 30 5.05 -0.87 -8.52
CA PHE A 30 4.58 -2.18 -8.04
C PHE A 30 3.58 -2.83 -9.00
N GLU A 31 2.69 -2.05 -9.61
CA GLU A 31 1.77 -2.54 -10.63
C GLU A 31 2.52 -3.10 -11.83
N ALA A 32 3.52 -2.38 -12.34
CA ALA A 32 4.35 -2.84 -13.46
C ALA A 32 5.12 -4.12 -13.12
N VAL A 33 5.71 -4.22 -11.92
CA VAL A 33 6.41 -5.44 -11.47
C VAL A 33 5.45 -6.62 -11.36
N VAL A 34 4.25 -6.41 -10.80
CA VAL A 34 3.22 -7.45 -10.71
C VAL A 34 2.77 -7.89 -12.10
N GLU A 35 2.64 -6.98 -13.04
CA GLU A 35 2.25 -7.30 -14.40
C GLU A 35 3.33 -8.11 -15.13
N ALA A 36 4.61 -7.74 -14.99
CA ALA A 36 5.73 -8.52 -15.52
C ALA A 36 5.75 -9.95 -14.96
N LEU A 37 5.58 -10.11 -13.64
CA LEU A 37 5.52 -11.43 -13.01
C LEU A 37 4.35 -12.29 -13.49
N LYS A 38 3.20 -11.66 -13.78
CA LYS A 38 2.04 -12.35 -14.36
C LYS A 38 2.32 -12.78 -15.80
N ARG A 39 2.93 -11.92 -16.62
CA ARG A 39 3.23 -12.20 -18.04
C ARG A 39 4.28 -13.29 -18.19
N ASP A 40 5.39 -13.18 -17.46
CA ASP A 40 6.58 -14.03 -17.70
C ASP A 40 6.52 -15.36 -16.96
N TYR A 41 5.81 -15.40 -15.83
CA TYR A 41 5.80 -16.57 -14.95
C TYR A 41 4.39 -17.11 -14.66
N GLY A 42 3.33 -16.50 -15.21
CA GLY A 42 1.95 -16.93 -14.98
C GLY A 42 1.52 -16.86 -13.52
N VAL A 43 2.20 -16.06 -12.69
CA VAL A 43 1.97 -16.01 -11.24
C VAL A 43 0.62 -15.37 -10.94
N THR A 44 -0.37 -16.20 -10.63
CA THR A 44 -1.62 -15.72 -10.03
C THR A 44 -1.36 -15.35 -8.57
N ILE A 45 -1.30 -14.05 -8.28
CA ILE A 45 -1.30 -13.53 -6.90
C ILE A 45 -2.71 -13.72 -6.33
N VAL A 46 -3.07 -14.95 -5.99
CA VAL A 46 -4.28 -15.22 -5.22
C VAL A 46 -3.96 -14.80 -3.80
N LYS A 47 -4.61 -13.73 -3.31
CA LYS A 47 -4.53 -13.42 -1.88
C LYS A 47 -5.02 -14.65 -1.13
N LYS A 48 -4.18 -15.24 -0.27
CA LYS A 48 -4.65 -16.29 0.65
C LYS A 48 -5.90 -15.73 1.34
N PRO A 49 -7.07 -16.37 1.19
CA PRO A 49 -8.24 -15.93 1.91
C PRO A 49 -7.87 -15.91 3.39
N ARG A 50 -8.10 -14.78 4.06
CA ARG A 50 -7.88 -14.63 5.50
C ARG A 50 -8.95 -15.45 6.24
N GLY A 51 -8.84 -16.78 6.16
CA GLY A 51 -9.65 -17.78 6.86
C GLY A 51 -11.14 -17.88 6.47
N LYS A 52 -11.64 -19.11 6.38
CA LYS A 52 -12.86 -19.50 7.09
C LYS A 52 -12.43 -20.54 8.14
N PRO A 53 -12.89 -20.45 9.41
CA PRO A 53 -12.49 -21.39 10.43
C PRO A 53 -12.90 -22.81 10.05
N SER A 54 -12.09 -23.78 10.46
CA SER A 54 -12.41 -25.20 10.37
C SER A 54 -13.74 -25.45 11.08
N LYS A 55 -14.78 -25.81 10.33
CA LYS A 55 -15.95 -26.46 10.93
C LYS A 55 -15.48 -27.84 11.38
N GLY A 56 -15.25 -27.99 12.68
CA GLY A 56 -15.04 -29.30 13.29
C GLY A 56 -16.19 -30.22 12.88
N LYS A 57 -15.84 -31.33 12.22
CA LYS A 57 -16.79 -32.42 11.99
C LYS A 57 -17.09 -33.05 13.34
N ARG A 58 -18.38 -33.04 13.71
CA ARG A 58 -18.95 -34.01 14.66
C ARG A 58 -19.03 -35.37 13.98
#